data_AF-A0A7K3EUM7-F1
#
_entry.id   AF-A0A7K3EUM7-F1
#
_cell.length_a   1.000
_cell.length_b   1.000
_cell.length_c   1.000
_cell.angle_alpha   90.00
_cell.angle_beta   90.00
_cell.angle_gamma   90.00
#
_symmetry.space_group_name_H-M   'P 1'
#
loop_
_entity.id
_entity.type
_entity.pdbx_description
1 polymer ?
#
loop_
_entity_poly.entity_id
_entity_poly.type
_entity_poly.pdbx_seq_one_letter_code
_entity_poly.pdbx_strand_id
1 'polypeptide(L)'
;MSPTSSPAAGDASLSAARRSRELAACVGGPVVDVLVVGLGATGAGAALDAAARGLSVVAVDAHDLAFGTSRWSSKLIHGGLRYLASAQLDVAHESAVERGVLMERTAPHLVRAQPFVLPLTPLVSRGQAALAWAGFRA
;
A
#
# COMPACT_ATOMS: atom_id res chain seq x y z
N MET A 1 4.14 22.16 -44.12
CA MET A 1 4.51 22.04 -42.70
C MET A 1 3.35 21.35 -42.00
N SER A 2 3.36 20.01 -42.04
CA SER A 2 2.27 19.21 -41.46
C SER A 2 2.36 19.27 -39.93
N PRO A 3 1.25 19.45 -39.21
CA PRO A 3 1.27 19.35 -37.77
C PRO A 3 1.64 17.91 -37.42
N THR A 4 2.75 17.75 -36.70
CA THR A 4 3.14 16.48 -36.10
C THR A 4 2.02 16.07 -35.15
N SER A 5 1.31 14.99 -35.47
CA SER A 5 0.35 14.37 -34.56
C SER A 5 1.09 14.06 -33.25
N SER A 6 0.65 14.68 -32.17
CA SER A 6 1.07 14.32 -30.82
C SER A 6 0.90 12.81 -30.67
N PRO A 7 1.87 12.06 -30.12
CA PRO A 7 1.70 10.62 -29.92
C PRO A 7 0.40 10.43 -29.15
N ALA A 8 -0.49 9.58 -29.66
CA ALA A 8 -1.73 9.23 -28.98
C ALA A 8 -1.34 8.84 -27.55
N ALA A 9 -1.70 9.68 -26.59
CA ALA A 9 -1.50 9.39 -25.18
C ALA A 9 -2.16 8.02 -24.95
N GLY A 10 -1.36 6.98 -24.75
CA GLY A 10 -1.90 5.66 -24.43
C GLY A 10 -2.90 5.85 -23.29
N ASP A 11 -4.06 5.20 -23.38
CA ASP A 11 -5.19 5.35 -22.45
C ASP A 11 -4.74 5.05 -21.01
N ALA A 12 -4.15 6.06 -20.35
CA ALA A 12 -3.83 5.99 -18.95
C ALA A 12 -5.16 6.02 -18.22
N SER A 13 -5.42 4.96 -17.45
CA SER A 13 -6.62 4.86 -16.60
C SER A 13 -6.80 6.11 -15.73
N LEU A 14 -5.71 6.78 -15.36
CA LEU A 14 -5.71 8.07 -14.66
C LEU A 14 -5.34 9.20 -15.63
N SER A 15 -6.28 10.11 -15.89
CA SER A 15 -6.06 11.27 -16.78
C SER A 15 -6.78 12.51 -16.28
N ALA A 16 -6.28 13.69 -16.67
CA ALA A 16 -6.91 14.97 -16.34
C ALA A 16 -8.36 15.03 -16.87
N ALA A 17 -8.60 14.48 -18.06
CA ALA A 17 -9.93 14.40 -18.66
C ALA A 17 -10.89 13.54 -17.83
N ARG A 18 -10.42 12.37 -17.34
CA ARG A 18 -11.20 11.52 -16.42
C ARG A 18 -11.52 12.24 -15.12
N ARG A 19 -10.52 12.85 -14.48
CA ARG A 19 -10.68 13.62 -13.24
C ARG A 19 -11.74 14.71 -13.39
N SER A 20 -11.70 15.50 -14.47
CA SER A 20 -12.68 16.57 -14.70
C SER A 20 -14.10 16.04 -14.85
N ARG A 21 -14.29 14.92 -15.56
CA ARG A 21 -15.62 14.28 -15.71
C ARG A 21 -16.15 13.73 -14.38
N GLU A 22 -15.31 13.01 -13.64
CA GLU A 22 -15.70 12.43 -12.35
C GLU A 22 -16.01 13.50 -11.32
N LEU A 23 -15.21 14.58 -11.26
CA LEU A 23 -15.48 15.71 -10.38
C LEU A 23 -16.83 16.39 -10.70
N ALA A 24 -17.11 16.62 -11.99
CA ALA A 24 -18.38 17.20 -12.42
C ALA A 24 -19.58 16.30 -12.07
N ALA A 25 -19.42 14.98 -12.16
CA ALA A 25 -20.45 14.03 -11.78
C ALA A 25 -20.70 13.97 -10.27
N CYS A 26 -19.70 14.29 -9.44
CA CYS A 26 -19.83 14.30 -7.98
C CYS A 26 -20.50 15.58 -7.45
N VAL A 27 -20.21 16.74 -8.04
CA VAL A 27 -20.75 18.03 -7.57
C VAL A 27 -22.22 18.16 -7.98
N GLY A 28 -23.12 18.11 -6.99
CA GLY A 28 -24.56 18.07 -7.25
C GLY A 28 -25.06 16.74 -7.81
N GLY A 29 -24.19 15.72 -7.80
CA GLY A 29 -24.52 14.35 -8.16
C GLY A 29 -25.33 13.61 -7.09
N PRO A 30 -25.67 12.34 -7.33
CA PRO A 30 -26.35 11.51 -6.35
C PRO A 30 -25.51 11.31 -5.09
N VAL A 31 -26.18 11.10 -3.96
CA VAL A 31 -25.52 10.69 -2.71
C VAL A 31 -24.86 9.33 -2.91
N VAL A 32 -23.63 9.19 -2.43
CA VAL A 32 -22.87 7.94 -2.44
C VAL A 32 -22.83 7.29 -1.07
N ASP A 33 -22.60 5.99 -1.04
CA ASP A 33 -22.55 5.20 0.20
C ASP A 33 -21.31 5.54 1.02
N VAL A 34 -20.16 5.78 0.36
CA VAL A 34 -18.88 6.04 1.02
C VAL A 34 -18.13 7.19 0.35
N LEU A 35 -17.72 8.17 1.15
CA LEU A 35 -16.72 9.19 0.77
C LEU A 35 -15.40 8.88 1.48
N VAL A 36 -14.35 8.61 0.71
CA VAL A 36 -12.98 8.44 1.22
C VAL A 36 -12.18 9.72 1.00
N VAL A 37 -11.65 10.28 2.08
CA VAL A 37 -10.83 11.50 2.06
C VAL A 37 -9.37 11.15 2.31
N GLY A 38 -8.52 11.37 1.32
CA GLY A 38 -7.10 11.02 1.29
C GLY A 38 -6.86 9.67 0.63
N LEU A 39 -5.99 9.62 -0.38
CA LEU A 39 -5.62 8.43 -1.14
C LEU A 39 -4.15 8.02 -0.90
N GLY A 40 -3.76 8.04 0.38
CA GLY A 40 -2.63 7.22 0.86
C GLY A 40 -2.96 5.73 0.85
N ALA A 41 -2.04 4.88 1.30
CA ALA A 41 -2.21 3.42 1.31
C ALA A 41 -3.51 2.98 2.03
N THR A 42 -3.79 3.56 3.20
CA THR A 42 -5.01 3.26 3.98
C THR A 42 -6.28 3.66 3.23
N GLY A 43 -6.34 4.89 2.72
CA GLY A 43 -7.53 5.38 2.01
C GLY A 43 -7.77 4.67 0.69
N ALA A 44 -6.72 4.40 -0.08
CA ALA A 44 -6.81 3.61 -1.31
C ALA A 44 -7.30 2.19 -1.03
N GLY A 45 -6.81 1.53 0.03
CA GLY A 45 -7.28 0.22 0.45
C GLY A 45 -8.75 0.22 0.89
N ALA A 46 -9.16 1.21 1.69
CA ALA A 46 -10.55 1.36 2.11
C ALA A 46 -11.49 1.62 0.93
N ALA A 47 -11.09 2.47 -0.03
CA ALA A 47 -11.86 2.74 -1.24
C ALA A 47 -12.02 1.48 -2.10
N LEU A 48 -10.94 0.70 -2.25
CA LEU A 48 -10.97 -0.55 -2.99
C LEU A 48 -11.88 -1.59 -2.31
N ASP A 49 -11.77 -1.78 -0.99
CA ASP A 49 -12.61 -2.73 -0.26
C ASP A 49 -14.09 -2.35 -0.33
N ALA A 50 -14.43 -1.08 -0.14
CA ALA A 50 -15.81 -0.60 -0.25
C ALA A 50 -16.36 -0.82 -1.67
N ALA A 51 -15.60 -0.46 -2.71
CA ALA A 51 -16.01 -0.66 -4.09
C ALA A 51 -16.16 -2.15 -4.45
N ALA A 52 -15.26 -3.02 -3.97
CA ALA A 52 -15.32 -4.46 -4.18
C ALA A 52 -16.55 -5.12 -3.53
N ARG A 53 -17.11 -4.48 -2.50
CA ARG A 53 -18.38 -4.89 -1.85
C ARG A 53 -19.63 -4.35 -2.57
N GLY A 54 -19.46 -3.62 -3.67
CA GLY A 54 -20.56 -3.07 -4.48
C GLY A 54 -21.11 -1.74 -4.00
N LEU A 55 -20.43 -1.06 -3.06
CA LEU A 55 -20.83 0.27 -2.62
C LEU A 55 -20.48 1.33 -3.66
N SER A 56 -21.29 2.37 -3.76
CA SER A 56 -20.94 3.58 -4.49
C SER A 56 -19.91 4.39 -3.69
N VAL A 57 -18.73 4.61 -4.28
CA VAL A 57 -17.60 5.23 -3.59
C VAL A 57 -17.12 6.45 -4.36
N VAL A 58 -16.98 7.58 -3.66
CA VAL A 58 -16.18 8.72 -4.12
C VAL A 58 -14.91 8.75 -3.30
N ALA A 59 -13.76 8.83 -3.96
CA ALA A 59 -12.46 8.95 -3.30
C ALA A 59 -11.74 10.21 -3.80
N VAL A 60 -11.24 11.01 -2.87
CA VAL A 60 -10.60 12.28 -3.17
C VAL A 60 -9.25 12.38 -2.46
N ASP A 61 -8.27 12.98 -3.13
CA ASP A 61 -7.02 13.40 -2.52
C ASP A 61 -6.80 14.89 -2.80
N ALA A 62 -6.22 15.60 -1.83
CA ALA A 62 -5.95 17.01 -1.96
C ALA A 62 -4.82 17.30 -2.97
N HIS A 63 -3.95 16.33 -3.24
CA HIS A 63 -2.78 16.48 -4.09
C HIS A 63 -2.75 15.41 -5.19
N ASP A 64 -2.11 14.28 -4.91
CA ASP A 64 -1.92 13.16 -5.83
C ASP A 64 -1.99 11.84 -5.03
N LEU A 65 -2.15 10.72 -5.73
CA LEU A 65 -2.17 9.40 -5.09
C LEU A 65 -0.87 9.16 -4.31
N ALA A 66 -1.00 8.63 -3.10
CA ALA A 66 0.11 8.39 -2.18
C ALA A 66 0.99 9.61 -1.82
N PHE A 67 0.50 10.85 -2.02
CA PHE A 67 1.28 12.07 -1.77
C PHE A 67 1.73 12.25 -0.31
N GLY A 68 1.01 11.66 0.66
CA GLY A 68 1.38 11.73 2.08
C GLY A 68 2.56 10.83 2.49
N THR A 69 2.48 10.28 3.71
CA THR A 69 3.48 9.35 4.26
C THR A 69 3.69 8.11 3.37
N SER A 70 2.69 7.71 2.59
CA SER A 70 2.73 6.49 1.77
C SER A 70 3.87 6.47 0.74
N ARG A 71 4.31 7.62 0.20
CA ARG A 71 5.52 7.68 -0.66
C ARG A 71 6.84 7.79 0.13
N TRP A 72 6.76 8.23 1.38
CA TRP A 72 7.89 8.52 2.29
C TRP A 72 8.20 7.36 3.24
N SER A 73 8.02 6.12 2.80
CA SER A 73 8.41 4.92 3.55
C SER A 73 9.83 4.46 3.19
N SER A 74 10.32 3.50 3.97
CA SER A 74 11.52 2.70 3.65
C SER A 74 11.34 1.82 2.41
N LYS A 75 10.11 1.76 1.85
CA LYS A 75 9.73 0.89 0.72
C LYS A 75 9.93 -0.59 1.02
N LEU A 76 9.78 -0.95 2.29
CA LEU A 76 9.89 -2.30 2.81
C LEU A 76 8.62 -2.66 3.57
N ILE A 77 8.12 -3.86 3.30
CA ILE A 77 7.04 -4.47 4.08
C ILE A 77 7.72 -5.34 5.13
N HIS A 78 7.89 -4.78 6.32
CA HIS A 78 8.59 -5.42 7.45
C HIS A 78 7.78 -5.26 8.74
N GLY A 79 8.15 -6.02 9.78
CA GLY A 79 7.53 -5.87 11.10
C GLY A 79 7.68 -7.10 11.98
N GLY A 80 7.63 -8.30 11.39
CA GLY A 80 7.61 -9.57 12.13
C GLY A 80 8.71 -9.72 13.18
N LEU A 81 9.98 -9.53 12.82
CA LEU A 81 11.11 -9.81 13.72
C LEU A 81 11.21 -8.87 14.93
N ARG A 82 10.88 -7.58 14.76
CA ARG A 82 10.93 -6.61 15.86
C ARG A 82 9.81 -6.85 16.87
N TYR A 83 8.61 -7.18 16.36
CA TYR A 83 7.47 -7.51 17.20
C TYR A 83 7.69 -8.82 17.96
N LEU A 84 8.25 -9.85 17.30
CA LEU A 84 8.67 -11.09 17.97
C LEU A 84 9.67 -10.83 19.11
N ALA A 85 10.67 -9.98 18.88
CA ALA A 85 11.65 -9.63 19.91
C ALA A 85 11.04 -8.87 21.11
N SER A 86 9.85 -8.31 20.93
CA SER A 86 9.08 -7.61 21.98
C SER A 86 7.88 -8.42 22.47
N ALA A 87 7.84 -9.73 22.20
CA ALA A 87 6.76 -10.66 22.56
C ALA A 87 5.35 -10.33 22.02
N GLN A 88 5.26 -9.51 20.97
CA GLN A 88 4.01 -9.21 20.25
C GLN A 88 3.81 -10.24 19.13
N LEU A 89 3.44 -11.46 19.52
CA LEU A 89 3.37 -12.62 18.61
C LEU A 89 2.21 -12.54 17.62
N ASP A 90 1.09 -12.00 18.06
CA ASP A 90 -0.11 -11.73 17.24
C ASP A 90 0.20 -10.78 16.09
N VAL A 91 0.79 -9.63 16.39
CA VAL A 91 1.18 -8.61 15.39
C VAL A 91 2.25 -9.16 14.47
N ALA A 92 3.20 -9.94 15.00
CA ALA A 92 4.24 -10.55 14.18
C ALA A 92 3.67 -11.57 13.19
N HIS A 93 2.72 -12.40 13.64
CA HIS A 93 2.06 -13.39 12.80
C HIS A 93 1.19 -12.72 11.73
N GLU A 94 0.36 -11.75 12.10
CA GLU A 94 -0.44 -10.98 11.15
C GLU A 94 0.44 -10.29 10.10
N SER A 95 1.53 -9.65 10.53
CA SER A 95 2.50 -9.02 9.62
C SER A 95 3.13 -10.03 8.64
N ALA A 96 3.39 -11.26 9.08
CA ALA A 96 3.97 -12.30 8.24
C ALA A 96 2.95 -12.82 7.21
N VAL A 97 1.71 -13.08 7.64
CA VAL A 97 0.60 -13.52 6.79
C VAL A 97 0.28 -12.47 5.72
N GLU A 98 0.06 -11.22 6.12
CA GLU A 98 -0.28 -10.14 5.18
C GLU A 98 0.84 -9.87 4.16
N ARG A 99 2.11 -9.97 4.58
CA ARG A 99 3.24 -9.90 3.66
C ARG A 99 3.20 -11.02 2.62
N GLY A 100 2.85 -12.25 3.03
CA GLY A 100 2.65 -13.38 2.12
C GLY A 100 1.52 -13.11 1.11
N VAL A 101 0.37 -12.63 1.59
CA VAL A 101 -0.77 -12.26 0.73
C VAL A 101 -0.38 -11.19 -0.31
N LEU A 102 0.35 -10.16 0.11
CA LEU A 102 0.84 -9.11 -0.81
C LEU A 102 1.81 -9.66 -1.86
N MET A 103 2.73 -10.54 -1.45
CA MET A 103 3.73 -11.15 -2.33
C MET A 103 3.14 -12.16 -3.32
N GLU A 104 2.13 -12.92 -2.91
CA GLU A 104 1.63 -14.06 -3.68
C GLU A 104 0.35 -13.75 -4.47
N ARG A 105 -0.48 -12.84 -3.97
CA ARG A 105 -1.83 -12.61 -4.51
C ARG A 105 -2.10 -11.16 -4.90
N THR A 106 -1.98 -10.23 -3.96
CA THR A 106 -2.48 -8.86 -4.16
C THR A 106 -1.57 -8.03 -5.06
N ALA A 107 -0.26 -8.09 -4.84
CA ALA A 107 0.70 -7.25 -5.56
C ALA A 107 2.01 -8.00 -5.90
N PRO A 108 1.96 -9.21 -6.50
CA PRO A 108 3.16 -9.99 -6.83
C PRO A 108 4.11 -9.27 -7.82
N HIS A 109 3.60 -8.30 -8.56
CA HIS A 109 4.36 -7.46 -9.48
C HIS A 109 5.08 -6.29 -8.80
N LEU A 110 4.75 -5.96 -7.54
CA LEU A 110 5.34 -4.86 -6.77
C LEU A 110 6.14 -5.35 -5.56
N VAL A 111 5.78 -6.49 -4.98
CA VAL A 111 6.36 -6.99 -3.72
C VAL A 111 7.15 -8.26 -3.98
N ARG A 112 8.40 -8.29 -3.52
CA ARG A 112 9.31 -9.44 -3.64
C ARG A 112 10.06 -9.66 -2.35
N ALA A 113 10.52 -10.90 -2.13
CA ALA A 113 11.36 -11.24 -1.00
C ALA A 113 12.69 -10.46 -1.09
N GLN A 114 13.07 -9.81 0.01
CA GLN A 114 14.33 -9.10 0.15
C GLN A 114 15.13 -9.72 1.31
N PRO A 115 16.34 -10.29 1.07
CA PRO A 115 17.20 -10.78 2.13
C PRO A 115 17.68 -9.64 3.05
N PHE A 116 17.77 -9.90 4.35
CA PHE A 116 18.28 -8.98 5.38
C PHE A 116 19.44 -9.60 6.15
N VAL A 117 20.39 -8.76 6.56
CA VAL A 117 21.48 -9.13 7.47
C VAL A 117 21.24 -8.45 8.82
N LEU A 118 21.18 -9.26 9.89
CA LEU A 118 21.10 -8.76 11.26
C LEU A 118 22.47 -8.91 11.94
N PRO A 119 23.24 -7.83 12.15
CA PRO A 119 24.51 -7.91 12.84
C PRO A 119 24.30 -8.18 14.35
N LEU A 120 24.94 -9.23 14.86
CA LEU A 120 24.95 -9.53 16.30
C LEU A 120 26.08 -8.74 16.96
N THR A 121 25.78 -7.52 17.38
CA THR A 121 26.70 -6.66 18.13
C THR A 121 26.63 -6.96 19.63
N PRO A 122 27.55 -6.45 20.46
CA PRO A 122 27.45 -6.57 21.91
C PRO A 122 26.16 -6.01 22.53
N LEU A 123 25.42 -5.16 21.79
CA LEU A 123 24.12 -4.62 22.21
C LEU A 123 22.96 -5.62 22.03
N VAL A 124 23.17 -6.71 21.29
CA VAL A 124 22.16 -7.75 21.06
C VAL A 124 22.38 -8.90 22.04
N SER A 125 21.43 -9.10 22.95
CA SER A 125 21.50 -10.21 23.90
C SER A 125 21.36 -11.57 23.19
N ARG A 126 21.89 -12.63 23.82
CA ARG A 126 21.77 -14.00 23.31
C ARG A 126 20.30 -14.44 23.12
N GLY A 127 19.40 -13.98 24.00
CA GLY A 127 17.97 -14.25 23.89
C GLY A 127 17.34 -13.59 22.67
N GLN A 128 17.65 -12.31 22.42
CA GLN A 128 17.19 -11.61 21.22
C GLN A 128 17.77 -12.22 19.94
N ALA A 129 19.04 -12.63 19.96
CA ALA A 129 19.67 -13.32 18.84
C ALA A 129 18.97 -14.66 18.53
N ALA A 130 18.64 -15.45 19.56
CA ALA A 130 17.91 -16.71 19.41
C ALA A 130 16.50 -16.50 18.85
N LEU A 131 15.77 -15.49 19.34
CA LEU A 131 14.44 -15.13 18.83
C LEU A 131 14.49 -14.68 17.36
N ALA A 132 15.45 -13.84 17.00
CA ALA A 132 15.63 -13.41 15.62
C ALA A 132 15.96 -14.60 14.69
N TRP A 133 16.81 -15.53 15.13
CA TRP A 133 17.13 -16.75 14.39
C TRP A 133 15.93 -17.68 14.21
N ALA A 134 15.11 -17.84 15.25
CA ALA A 134 13.87 -18.60 15.16
C ALA A 134 12.92 -17.97 14.12
N GLY A 135 12.77 -16.64 14.16
CA GLY A 135 11.94 -15.91 13.21
C GLY A 135 12.45 -15.91 11.76
N PHE A 136 13.76 -16.08 11.53
CA PHE A 136 14.31 -16.25 10.18
C PHE A 136 14.11 -17.65 9.59
N ARG A 137 13.89 -18.67 10.44
CA ARG A 137 13.73 -20.07 10.03
C ARG A 137 12.27 -20.52 9.90
N ALA A 138 11.35 -19.75 10.48
CA ALA A 138 9.90 -19.93 10.34
C ALA A 138 9.42 -19.33 9.01
#